data_AF-A0A2Z3GMZ3-F1
#
_entry.id   AF-A0A2Z3GMZ3-F1
#
_cell.length_a   1.000
_cell.length_b   1.000
_cell.length_c   1.000
_cell.angle_alpha   90.00
_cell.angle_beta   90.00
_cell.angle_gamma   90.00
#
_symmetry.space_group_name_H-M   'P 1'
#
loop_
_entity.id
_entity.type
_entity.pdbx_description
1 polymer ?
#
loop_
_entity_poly.entity_id
_entity_poly.type
_entity_poly.pdbx_seq_one_letter_code
_entity_poly.pdbx_strand_id
1 'polypeptide(L)'
;MLLVEDGRVHMENFRQLRLTQKKLFGELRQHQVEHLGQVRSYMETTGNLSIYFHPETEPVRPGLPTWPERFRHLQRRAGAPGLHACCRCGHVHTLAKGDQVPCPTC
;
A
#
# COMPACT_ATOMS: atom_id res chain seq x y z
N MET A 1 0.80 -12.20 11.84
CA MET A 1 1.51 -12.38 10.54
C MET A 1 1.65 -11.04 9.83
N LEU A 2 2.85 -10.67 9.37
CA LEU A 2 3.11 -9.37 8.75
C LEU A 2 2.27 -9.17 7.47
N LEU A 3 1.62 -8.00 7.34
CA LEU A 3 0.81 -7.67 6.16
C LEU A 3 1.24 -6.42 5.43
N VAL A 4 1.61 -5.35 6.15
CA VAL A 4 2.10 -4.11 5.55
C VAL A 4 3.40 -3.73 6.24
N GLU A 5 4.41 -3.37 5.46
CA GLU A 5 5.67 -2.81 5.92
C GLU A 5 6.31 -2.01 4.79
N ASP A 6 7.04 -0.94 5.13
CA ASP A 6 7.76 -0.11 4.16
C ASP A 6 6.90 0.37 2.97
N GLY A 7 5.63 0.70 3.25
CA GLY A 7 4.68 1.15 2.24
C GLY A 7 4.13 0.05 1.33
N ARG A 8 4.42 -1.22 1.63
CA ARG A 8 4.15 -2.36 0.75
C ARG A 8 3.32 -3.42 1.44
N VAL A 9 2.49 -4.09 0.65
CA VAL A 9 1.77 -5.29 1.08
C VAL A 9 2.69 -6.49 0.96
N HIS A 10 2.79 -7.28 2.03
CA HIS A 10 3.50 -8.55 2.03
C HIS A 10 2.67 -9.60 1.27
N MET A 11 2.88 -9.65 -0.06
CA MET A 11 2.00 -10.36 -1.00
C MET A 11 1.85 -11.87 -0.73
N GLU A 12 2.87 -12.52 -0.18
CA GLU A 12 2.79 -13.93 0.19
C GLU A 12 1.77 -14.17 1.31
N ASN A 13 1.98 -13.55 2.47
CA ASN A 13 1.06 -13.55 3.62
C ASN A 13 -0.35 -13.11 3.23
N PHE A 14 -0.47 -12.08 2.39
CA PHE A 14 -1.75 -11.60 1.88
C PHE A 14 -2.52 -12.68 1.09
N ARG A 15 -1.82 -13.45 0.24
CA ARG A 15 -2.41 -14.58 -0.49
C ARG A 15 -2.74 -15.76 0.42
N GLN A 16 -1.86 -16.09 1.37
CA GLN A 16 -2.07 -17.16 2.35
C GLN A 16 -3.35 -16.93 3.18
N LEU A 17 -3.61 -15.68 3.59
CA LEU A 17 -4.82 -15.29 4.31
C LEU A 17 -6.06 -15.14 3.42
N ARG A 18 -5.93 -15.32 2.09
CA ARG A 18 -7.01 -15.11 1.11
C ARG A 18 -7.67 -13.74 1.25
N LEU A 19 -6.89 -12.71 1.57
CA LEU A 19 -7.40 -11.35 1.73
C LEU A 19 -7.67 -10.70 0.38
N THR A 20 -8.59 -9.74 0.39
CA THR A 20 -8.82 -8.81 -0.72
C THR A 20 -8.30 -7.44 -0.35
N GLN A 21 -7.89 -6.64 -1.34
CA GLN A 21 -7.43 -5.28 -1.08
C GLN A 21 -8.53 -4.44 -0.46
N LYS A 22 -9.79 -4.65 -0.88
CA LYS A 22 -10.96 -4.01 -0.30
C LYS A 22 -11.07 -4.26 1.21
N LYS A 23 -10.82 -5.50 1.66
CA LYS A 23 -10.82 -5.85 3.09
C LYS A 23 -9.66 -5.16 3.80
N LEU A 24 -8.42 -5.40 3.36
CA LEU A 24 -7.23 -4.80 4.00
C LEU A 24 -7.34 -3.28 4.11
N PHE A 25 -7.72 -2.60 3.03
CA PHE A 25 -7.79 -1.14 3.01
C PHE A 25 -9.00 -0.63 3.80
N GLY A 26 -10.08 -1.41 3.90
CA GLY A 26 -11.20 -1.13 4.80
C GLY A 26 -10.76 -1.05 6.25
N GLU A 27 -10.06 -2.08 6.74
CA GLU A 27 -9.50 -2.12 8.10
C GLU A 27 -8.56 -0.94 8.33
N LEU A 28 -7.60 -0.71 7.42
CA LEU A 28 -6.66 0.41 7.53
C LEU A 28 -7.37 1.78 7.64
N ARG A 29 -8.41 2.02 6.83
CA ARG A 29 -9.19 3.27 6.90
C ARG A 29 -9.98 3.41 8.20
N GLN A 30 -10.49 2.31 8.79
CA GLN A 30 -11.15 2.38 10.10
C GLN A 30 -10.20 2.90 11.19
N HIS A 31 -8.90 2.65 11.03
CA HIS A 31 -7.84 3.15 11.88
C HIS A 31 -7.21 4.47 11.41
N GLN A 32 -7.86 5.22 10.51
CA GLN A 32 -7.37 6.51 10.01
C GLN A 32 -6.04 6.44 9.22
N VAL A 33 -5.72 5.29 8.63
CA VAL A 33 -4.55 5.15 7.74
C VAL A 33 -4.93 5.59 6.33
N GLU A 34 -4.28 6.64 5.83
CA GLU A 34 -4.50 7.21 4.50
C GLU A 34 -3.67 6.53 3.41
N HIS A 35 -2.46 6.09 3.73
CA HIS A 35 -1.59 5.39 2.78
C HIS A 35 -0.65 4.40 3.47
N LEU A 36 -0.25 3.35 2.74
CA LEU A 36 0.53 2.24 3.30
C LEU A 36 1.88 2.67 3.90
N GLY A 37 2.45 3.78 3.44
CA GLY A 37 3.73 4.30 3.92
C GLY A 37 3.71 4.85 5.34
N GLN A 38 2.52 4.97 5.96
CA GLN A 38 2.37 5.45 7.34
C GLN A 38 2.55 4.35 8.38
N VAL A 39 2.42 3.08 8.00
CA VAL A 39 2.23 1.99 8.96
C VAL A 39 3.00 0.73 8.63
N ARG A 40 3.27 -0.04 9.68
CA ARG A 40 3.41 -1.49 9.60
C ARG A 40 2.18 -2.16 10.22
N SER A 41 1.75 -3.30 9.69
CA SER A 41 0.57 -4.00 10.21
C SER A 41 0.71 -5.52 10.20
N TYR A 42 -0.03 -6.16 11.11
CA TYR A 42 -0.04 -7.60 11.31
C TYR A 42 -1.47 -8.12 11.38
N MET A 43 -1.75 -9.25 10.73
CA MET A 43 -2.97 -10.03 10.97
C MET A 43 -2.78 -10.90 12.20
N GLU A 44 -3.64 -10.72 13.20
CA GLU A 44 -3.67 -11.55 14.40
C GLU A 44 -4.50 -12.83 14.20
N THR A 45 -4.31 -13.82 15.07
CA THR A 45 -5.08 -15.07 15.04
C THR A 45 -6.58 -14.87 15.25
N THR A 46 -6.96 -13.76 15.90
CA THR A 46 -8.35 -13.32 16.08
C THR A 46 -8.99 -12.82 14.79
N GLY A 47 -8.20 -12.57 13.74
CA GLY A 47 -8.65 -11.94 12.49
C GLY A 47 -8.64 -10.42 12.51
N ASN A 48 -8.23 -9.80 13.63
CA ASN A 48 -8.07 -8.35 13.75
C ASN A 48 -6.71 -7.91 13.21
N LEU A 49 -6.65 -6.64 12.77
CA LEU A 49 -5.41 -6.02 12.34
C LEU A 49 -4.76 -5.27 13.51
N SER A 50 -3.52 -5.61 13.84
CA SER A 50 -2.67 -4.75 14.67
C SER A 50 -1.91 -3.78 13.77
N ILE A 51 -1.94 -2.49 14.10
CA ILE A 51 -1.38 -1.41 13.29
C ILE A 51 -0.42 -0.59 14.15
N TYR A 52 0.76 -0.34 13.62
CA TYR A 52 1.76 0.54 14.23
C TYR A 52 2.10 1.65 13.24
N PHE A 53 1.91 2.89 13.66
CA PHE A 53 2.33 4.05 12.90
C PHE A 53 3.84 4.24 13.02
N HIS A 54 4.47 4.65 11.92
CA HIS A 54 5.86 5.10 11.97
C HIS A 54 5.94 6.41 12.78
N PRO A 55 7.04 6.65 13.51
CA PRO A 55 7.21 7.87 14.31
C PRO A 55 7.14 9.13 13.44
N GLU A 56 6.50 10.18 13.95
CA GLU A 56 6.41 11.49 13.26
C GLU A 56 7.78 12.17 13.09
N THR A 57 8.79 11.75 13.84
CA THR A 57 10.17 12.23 13.74
C THR A 57 10.88 11.78 12.47
N GLU A 58 10.35 10.79 11.76
CA GLU A 58 10.84 10.38 10.44
C GLU A 58 9.96 10.98 9.33
N PRO A 59 10.54 11.38 8.18
CA PRO A 59 9.74 11.82 7.04
C PRO A 59 8.78 10.71 6.65
N VAL A 60 7.49 11.06 6.55
CA VAL A 60 6.43 10.14 6.17
C VAL A 60 6.77 9.50 4.82
N ARG A 61 6.86 8.17 4.82
CA ARG A 61 7.22 7.43 3.62
C ARG A 61 6.07 7.51 2.60
N PRO A 62 6.36 7.69 1.31
CA PRO A 62 5.32 7.62 0.29
C PRO A 62 4.70 6.22 0.28
N GLY A 63 3.42 6.12 -0.07
CA GLY A 63 2.77 4.82 -0.15
C GLY A 63 1.49 4.87 -0.97
N LEU A 64 0.99 3.68 -1.29
CA LEU A 64 -0.28 3.52 -2.00
C LEU A 64 -1.44 4.02 -1.12
N PRO A 65 -2.30 4.94 -1.62
CA PRO A 65 -3.46 5.39 -0.88
C PRO A 65 -4.44 4.26 -0.59
N THR A 66 -5.05 4.28 0.59
CA THR A 66 -6.09 3.33 1.00
C THR A 66 -7.47 3.71 0.46
N TRP A 67 -7.62 4.89 -0.13
CA TRP A 67 -8.89 5.46 -0.57
C TRP A 67 -9.44 4.79 -1.84
N PRO A 68 -10.67 4.23 -1.81
CA PRO A 68 -11.27 3.54 -2.96
C PRO A 68 -11.38 4.40 -4.23
N GLU A 69 -11.67 5.69 -4.09
CA GLU A 69 -11.87 6.61 -5.20
C GLU A 69 -10.59 6.85 -6.02
N ARG A 70 -9.40 6.69 -5.42
CA ARG A 70 -8.12 6.79 -6.12
C ARG A 70 -7.92 5.65 -7.12
N PHE A 71 -8.55 4.49 -6.89
CA PHE A 71 -8.50 3.37 -7.82
C PHE A 71 -9.26 3.62 -9.13
N ARG A 72 -10.14 4.63 -9.20
CA ARG A 72 -10.76 5.04 -10.47
C ARG A 72 -9.79 5.75 -11.42
N HIS A 73 -8.66 6.20 -10.88
CA HIS A 73 -7.64 6.93 -11.62
C HIS A 73 -6.39 6.08 -11.86
N LEU A 74 -6.52 4.75 -11.91
CA LEU A 74 -5.41 3.86 -12.24
C LEU A 74 -4.86 4.20 -13.63
N GLN A 75 -3.60 4.66 -13.64
CA GLN A 75 -2.91 4.99 -14.87
C GLN A 75 -2.02 3.82 -15.26
N ARG A 76 -2.17 3.33 -16.50
CA ARG A 76 -1.21 2.37 -17.08
C ARG A 76 0.11 3.05 -17.48
N ARG A 77 0.08 4.38 -17.64
CA ARG A 77 1.18 5.21 -18.06
C ARG A 77 1.30 6.40 -17.13
N ALA A 78 2.51 6.72 -16.68
CA ALA A 78 2.75 7.86 -15.80
C ALA A 78 2.34 9.18 -16.48
N GLY A 79 1.30 9.85 -15.97
CA GLY A 79 0.82 11.12 -16.51
C GLY A 79 1.74 12.31 -16.20
N ALA A 80 2.54 12.20 -15.14
CA ALA A 80 3.52 13.17 -14.68
C ALA A 80 4.78 12.43 -14.20
N PRO A 81 5.95 13.08 -14.16
CA PRO A 81 7.14 12.48 -13.55
C PRO A 81 7.01 12.45 -12.02
N GLY A 82 7.71 11.53 -11.36
CA GLY A 82 7.81 11.45 -9.90
C GLY A 82 7.44 10.09 -9.33
N LEU A 83 7.10 10.09 -8.05
CA LEU A 83 6.79 8.87 -7.29
C LEU A 83 5.46 8.26 -7.71
N HIS A 84 5.46 6.97 -8.04
CA HIS A 84 4.28 6.19 -8.38
C HIS A 84 4.26 4.93 -7.52
N ALA A 85 3.10 4.65 -6.92
CA ALA A 85 2.88 3.44 -6.14
C ALA A 85 2.19 2.37 -7.00
N CYS A 86 2.71 1.15 -6.99
CA CYS A 86 2.04 0.01 -7.60
C CYS A 86 0.71 -0.24 -6.90
N CYS A 87 -0.40 -0.23 -7.64
CA CYS A 87 -1.74 -0.47 -7.10
C CYS A 87 -1.94 -1.90 -6.52
N ARG A 88 -1.03 -2.82 -6.82
CA ARG A 88 -1.11 -4.21 -6.36
C ARG A 88 -0.39 -4.44 -5.04
N CYS A 89 0.89 -4.09 -4.98
CA CYS A 89 1.75 -4.38 -3.83
C CYS A 89 2.18 -3.13 -3.04
N GLY A 90 1.86 -1.93 -3.51
CA GLY A 90 2.25 -0.68 -2.86
C GLY A 90 3.68 -0.22 -3.12
N HIS A 91 4.52 -0.99 -3.84
CA HIS A 91 5.90 -0.60 -4.14
C HIS A 91 5.95 0.77 -4.84
N VAL A 92 6.69 1.69 -4.26
CA VAL A 92 6.88 3.05 -4.78
C VAL A 92 8.19 3.13 -5.56
N HIS A 93 8.14 3.68 -6.77
CA HIS A 93 9.34 4.02 -7.54
C HIS A 93 9.15 5.33 -8.30
N THR A 94 10.25 5.91 -8.78
CA THR A 94 10.20 7.11 -9.61
C THR A 94 10.02 6.71 -11.08
N LEU A 95 9.03 7.32 -11.73
CA LEU A 95 8.78 7.19 -13.16
C LEU A 95 8.93 8.54 -13.86
N ALA A 96 9.36 8.52 -15.12
CA ALA A 96 9.28 9.66 -16.01
C ALA A 96 7.88 9.77 -16.63
N LYS A 97 7.53 10.96 -17.13
CA LYS A 97 6.27 11.14 -17.86
C LYS A 97 6.24 10.25 -19.09
N GLY A 98 5.19 9.46 -19.23
CA GLY A 98 5.01 8.56 -20.36
C GLY A 98 5.49 7.12 -20.12
N ASP A 99 6.15 6.85 -18.99
CA ASP A 99 6.61 5.51 -18.63
C ASP A 99 5.45 4.54 -18.45
N GLN A 100 5.68 3.31 -18.89
CA GLN A 100 4.79 2.15 -18.71
C GLN A 100 5.63 0.95 -18.29
N VAL A 101 6.21 1.03 -17.10
CA VAL A 101 7.14 0.02 -16.58
C VAL A 101 6.35 -0.96 -15.68
N PRO A 102 6.52 -2.28 -15.84
CA PRO A 102 5.93 -3.24 -14.91
C PRO A 102 6.52 -3.07 -13.51
N CYS A 103 5.71 -3.35 -12.48
CA CYS A 103 6.21 -3.32 -11.11
C CYS A 103 7.26 -4.43 -10.92
N PRO A 104 8.47 -4.14 -10.44
CA PRO A 104 9.57 -5.11 -10.35
C PRO A 104 9.35 -6.23 -9.31
N THR A 105 8.29 -6.16 -8.51
CA THR A 105 8.06 -7.05 -7.36
C THR A 105 6.66 -7.69 -7.35
N CYS A 106 5.99 -7.72 -8.50
CA CYS A 106 4.60 -8.20 -8.66
C CYS A 106 4.50 -9.33 -9.68
#